data_AF-A0A832R2A3-F1
#
_entry.id   AF-A0A832R2A3-F1
#
_cell.length_a   1.000
_cell.length_b   1.000
_cell.length_c   1.000
_cell.angle_alpha   90.00
_cell.angle_beta   90.00
_cell.angle_gamma   90.00
#
_symmetry.space_group_name_H-M   'P 1'
#
loop_
_entity.id
_entity.type
_entity.pdbx_description
1 polymer ?
#
loop_
_entity_poly.entity_id
_entity_poly.type
_entity_poly.pdbx_seq_one_letter_code
_entity_poly.pdbx_strand_id
1 'polypeptide(L)'
;ESIAHLKENNPMGFFPAGAVSNLYFKKGRFIIEDREWQPAVLKIIQKAGFPVIPIHISGYNSTSFYLSRILGWKFRNLRLCHELYNKKGKEIVLTFGEPIMPETIKQFNGDTQQLGDFLKRTTYKLGKKL
;
A
#
# COMPACT_ATOMS: atom_id res chain seq x y z
N GLU A 1 -2.19 -4.47 21.28
CA GLU A 1 -2.13 -3.01 21.09
C GLU A 1 -3.00 -2.53 19.94
N SER A 2 -2.73 -2.87 18.66
CA SER A 2 -3.49 -2.32 17.52
C SER A 2 -5.01 -2.50 17.59
N ILE A 3 -5.50 -3.68 17.98
CA ILE A 3 -6.94 -3.92 18.14
C ILE A 3 -7.52 -3.14 19.33
N ALA A 4 -6.77 -2.97 20.41
CA ALA A 4 -7.24 -2.21 21.58
C ALA A 4 -7.39 -0.72 21.22
N HIS A 5 -6.39 -0.15 20.54
CA HIS A 5 -6.40 1.23 20.03
C HIS A 5 -7.62 1.49 19.12
N LEU A 6 -7.91 0.56 18.20
CA LEU A 6 -9.08 0.66 17.33
C LEU A 6 -10.40 0.57 18.12
N LYS A 7 -10.49 -0.29 19.13
CA LYS A 7 -11.68 -0.41 20.00
C LYS A 7 -11.96 0.84 20.83
N GLU A 8 -10.94 1.64 21.11
CA GLU A 8 -11.07 2.96 21.72
C GLU A 8 -11.52 4.05 20.72
N ASN A 9 -11.92 3.65 19.51
CA ASN A 9 -12.39 4.52 18.44
C ASN A 9 -11.30 5.47 17.89
N ASN A 10 -10.03 5.13 18.08
CA ASN A 10 -8.92 5.87 17.53
C ASN A 10 -8.60 5.41 16.10
N PRO A 11 -8.28 6.32 15.15
CA PRO A 11 -7.91 5.96 13.80
C PRO A 11 -6.56 5.23 13.74
N MET A 12 -6.39 4.38 12.73
CA MET A 12 -5.14 3.68 12.46
C MET A 12 -4.85 3.62 10.96
N GLY A 13 -3.64 4.00 10.58
CA GLY A 13 -3.14 3.88 9.21
C GLY A 13 -2.25 2.66 9.03
N PHE A 14 -2.33 2.03 7.86
CA PHE A 14 -1.46 0.91 7.50
C PHE A 14 -0.75 1.18 6.18
N PHE A 15 0.54 0.82 6.12
CA PHE A 15 1.26 0.56 4.87
C PHE A 15 1.32 -0.95 4.67
N PRO A 16 0.28 -1.58 4.11
CA PRO A 16 0.08 -3.03 4.19
C PRO A 16 1.15 -3.85 3.45
N ALA A 17 1.86 -3.24 2.50
CA ALA A 17 3.01 -3.87 1.85
C ALA A 17 4.23 -3.96 2.79
N GLY A 18 4.37 -3.06 3.77
CA GLY A 18 5.54 -2.93 4.65
C GLY A 18 6.87 -2.75 3.91
N ALA A 19 6.80 -2.23 2.68
CA ALA A 19 7.92 -1.88 1.82
C ALA A 19 7.42 -0.92 0.75
N VAL A 20 8.32 -0.12 0.18
CA VAL A 20 8.01 0.69 -1.01
C VAL A 20 7.71 -0.19 -2.22
N SER A 21 6.97 0.35 -3.18
CA SER A 21 6.62 -0.31 -4.43
C SER A 21 7.88 -0.81 -5.17
N ASN A 22 7.72 -1.87 -5.94
CA ASN A 22 8.78 -2.45 -6.76
C ASN A 22 8.39 -2.42 -8.24
N LEU A 23 9.40 -2.53 -9.10
CA LEU A 23 9.23 -2.77 -10.52
C LEU A 23 9.05 -4.27 -10.78
N TYR A 24 7.96 -4.64 -11.42
CA TYR A 24 7.63 -6.00 -11.84
C TYR A 24 7.45 -6.06 -13.35
N PHE A 25 7.85 -7.17 -13.98
CA PHE A 25 7.51 -7.44 -15.38
C PHE A 25 6.26 -8.31 -15.43
N LYS A 26 5.15 -7.75 -15.90
CA LYS A 26 3.84 -8.42 -15.96
C LYS A 26 3.14 -8.09 -17.27
N LYS A 27 2.60 -9.11 -17.94
CA LYS A 27 1.85 -8.96 -19.21
C LYS A 27 2.63 -8.17 -20.27
N GLY A 28 3.92 -8.49 -20.44
CA GLY A 28 4.78 -7.85 -21.45
C GLY A 28 5.22 -6.41 -21.15
N ARG A 29 4.91 -5.88 -19.97
CA ARG A 29 5.29 -4.51 -19.58
C ARG A 29 5.84 -4.43 -18.17
N PHE A 30 6.67 -3.42 -17.93
CA PHE A 30 7.10 -3.06 -16.59
C PHE A 30 5.99 -2.29 -15.86
N ILE A 31 5.67 -2.71 -14.64
CA ILE A 31 4.65 -2.11 -13.78
C ILE A 31 5.30 -1.82 -12.42
N ILE A 32 5.09 -0.62 -11.91
CA ILE A 32 5.46 -0.27 -10.53
C ILE A 32 4.23 -0.49 -9.65
N GLU A 33 4.35 -1.40 -8.69
CA GLU A 33 3.30 -1.65 -7.71
C GLU A 33 3.92 -2.21 -6.42
N ASP A 34 3.14 -2.17 -5.35
CA ASP A 34 3.50 -2.82 -4.10
C ASP A 34 3.61 -4.33 -4.28
N ARG A 35 4.33 -4.98 -3.36
CA ARG A 35 4.23 -6.44 -3.22
C ARG A 35 2.84 -6.85 -2.71
N GLU A 36 2.67 -8.15 -2.51
CA GLU A 36 1.50 -8.65 -1.80
C GLU A 36 1.40 -8.04 -0.41
N TRP A 37 0.18 -7.69 -0.02
CA TRP A 37 -0.10 -7.07 1.26
C TRP A 37 -0.04 -8.12 2.38
N GLN A 38 0.53 -7.74 3.52
CA GLN A 38 0.88 -8.69 4.56
C GLN A 38 -0.38 -9.27 5.23
N PRO A 39 -0.49 -10.60 5.37
CA PRO A 39 -1.64 -11.24 6.02
C PRO A 39 -1.92 -10.74 7.43
N ALA A 40 -0.88 -10.34 8.18
CA ALA A 40 -1.03 -9.79 9.52
C ALA A 40 -1.90 -8.52 9.55
N VAL A 41 -1.66 -7.58 8.62
CA VAL A 41 -2.46 -6.35 8.49
C VAL A 41 -3.90 -6.67 8.08
N LEU A 42 -4.06 -7.60 7.15
CA LEU A 42 -5.37 -8.00 6.64
C LEU A 42 -6.22 -8.68 7.73
N LYS A 43 -5.59 -9.51 8.58
CA LYS A 43 -6.25 -10.09 9.77
C LYS A 43 -6.66 -9.04 10.79
N ILE A 44 -5.87 -7.98 10.97
CA ILE A 44 -6.26 -6.86 11.85
C ILE A 44 -7.49 -6.17 11.27
N ILE A 45 -7.48 -5.83 9.98
CA ILE A 45 -8.61 -5.20 9.28
C ILE A 45 -9.89 -6.04 9.42
N GLN A 46 -9.81 -7.34 9.17
CA GLN A 46 -10.95 -8.26 9.30
C GLN A 46 -11.52 -8.30 10.73
N LYS A 47 -10.64 -8.30 11.73
CA LYS A 47 -11.04 -8.38 13.15
C LYS A 47 -11.48 -7.04 13.74
N ALA A 48 -11.02 -5.93 13.18
CA ALA A 48 -11.28 -4.60 13.70
C ALA A 48 -12.77 -4.24 13.61
N GLY A 49 -13.45 -4.65 12.52
CA GLY A 49 -14.87 -4.36 12.32
C GLY A 49 -15.17 -2.88 12.07
N PHE A 50 -14.16 -2.09 11.69
CA PHE A 50 -14.31 -0.67 11.33
C PHE A 50 -14.24 -0.48 9.80
N PRO A 51 -14.84 0.61 9.27
CA PRO A 51 -14.69 0.98 7.87
C PRO A 51 -13.21 1.19 7.50
N VAL A 52 -12.84 0.80 6.28
CA VAL A 52 -11.49 1.01 5.74
C VAL A 52 -11.54 2.06 4.64
N ILE A 53 -10.77 3.12 4.77
CA ILE A 53 -10.66 4.18 3.74
C ILE A 53 -9.41 3.90 2.89
N PRO A 54 -9.55 3.58 1.60
CA PRO A 54 -8.40 3.42 0.71
C PRO A 54 -7.75 4.77 0.45
N ILE A 55 -6.42 4.83 0.56
CA ILE A 55 -5.65 6.06 0.30
C ILE A 55 -4.56 5.73 -0.71
N HIS A 56 -4.60 6.37 -1.87
CA HIS A 56 -3.56 6.28 -2.88
C HIS A 56 -2.62 7.47 -2.77
N ILE A 57 -1.32 7.19 -2.76
CA ILE A 57 -0.25 8.20 -2.72
C ILE A 57 0.38 8.27 -4.11
N SER A 58 0.34 9.45 -4.74
CA SER A 58 0.91 9.63 -6.07
C SER A 58 2.44 9.69 -6.06
N GLY A 59 3.00 9.54 -7.26
CA GLY A 59 4.43 9.63 -7.51
C GLY A 59 5.15 8.29 -7.46
N TYR A 60 6.30 8.26 -8.12
CA TYR A 60 7.19 7.09 -8.19
C TYR A 60 8.60 7.51 -7.75
N ASN A 61 9.42 6.55 -7.32
CA ASN A 61 10.85 6.80 -7.15
C ASN A 61 11.53 6.86 -8.52
N SER A 62 12.77 7.33 -8.60
CA SER A 62 13.48 7.36 -9.88
C SER A 62 13.63 5.95 -10.49
N THR A 63 13.73 5.87 -11.81
CA THR A 63 14.03 4.61 -12.54
C THR A 63 15.29 3.95 -12.00
N SER A 64 16.28 4.76 -11.63
CA SER A 64 17.54 4.31 -11.04
C SER A 64 17.38 3.65 -9.65
N PHE A 65 16.41 4.08 -8.85
CA PHE A 65 16.05 3.43 -7.59
C PHE A 65 15.51 2.02 -7.84
N TYR A 66 14.60 1.86 -8.81
CA TYR A 66 14.03 0.56 -9.12
C TYR A 66 15.06 -0.41 -9.72
N LEU A 67 16.03 0.09 -10.50
CA LEU A 67 17.15 -0.68 -11.04
C LEU A 67 18.21 -1.04 -9.98
N SER A 68 18.33 -0.24 -8.91
CA SER A 68 19.32 -0.46 -7.83
C SER A 68 19.13 -1.77 -7.05
N ARG A 69 18.00 -2.46 -7.25
CA ARG A 69 17.75 -3.80 -6.68
C ARG A 69 18.82 -4.82 -7.09
N ILE A 70 19.45 -4.65 -8.25
CA ILE A 70 20.52 -5.54 -8.73
C ILE A 70 21.77 -5.48 -7.82
N LEU A 71 21.97 -4.37 -7.10
CA LEU A 71 23.16 -4.10 -6.28
C LEU A 71 23.02 -4.52 -4.80
N GLY A 72 21.86 -5.09 -4.41
CA GLY A 72 21.61 -5.62 -3.06
C GLY A 72 20.85 -4.68 -2.10
N TRP A 73 20.35 -5.25 -0.99
CA TRP A 73 19.43 -4.56 -0.05
C TRP A 73 20.05 -3.34 0.67
N LYS A 74 21.34 -3.37 1.00
CA LYS A 74 22.03 -2.26 1.69
C LYS A 74 22.09 -1.00 0.82
N PHE A 75 22.45 -1.14 -0.45
CA PHE A 75 22.45 -0.04 -1.43
C PHE A 75 21.05 0.52 -1.67
N ARG A 76 20.03 -0.34 -1.65
CA ARG A 76 18.63 0.10 -1.80
C ARG A 76 18.18 1.03 -0.67
N ASN A 77 18.56 0.74 0.57
CA ASN A 77 18.22 1.60 1.72
C ASN A 77 18.93 2.96 1.65
N LEU A 78 20.22 2.99 1.30
CA LEU A 78 20.95 4.25 1.12
C LEU A 78 20.36 5.11 -0.01
N ARG A 79 19.97 4.47 -1.12
CA ARG A 79 19.35 5.17 -2.24
C ARG A 79 17.93 5.63 -1.93
N LEU A 80 17.21 4.96 -1.05
CA LEU A 80 15.90 5.43 -0.57
C LEU A 80 16.03 6.78 0.15
N CYS A 81 17.05 6.95 0.98
CA CYS A 81 17.33 8.24 1.63
C CYS A 81 17.61 9.35 0.60
N HIS A 82 18.37 9.03 -0.44
CA HIS A 82 18.64 9.95 -1.54
C HIS A 82 17.37 10.30 -2.35
N GLU A 83 16.50 9.32 -2.62
CA GLU A 83 15.21 9.56 -3.29
C GLU A 83 14.29 10.47 -2.47
N LEU A 84 14.27 10.30 -1.15
CA LEU A 84 13.50 11.17 -0.26
C LEU A 84 14.01 12.62 -0.34
N TYR A 85 15.34 12.81 -0.35
CA TYR A 85 15.96 14.12 -0.57
C TYR A 85 15.65 14.69 -1.96
N ASN A 86 15.70 13.87 -3.02
CA ASN A 86 15.39 14.28 -4.39
C ASN A 86 13.91 14.61 -4.64
N LYS A 87 13.03 14.21 -3.71
CA LYS A 87 11.61 14.58 -3.71
C LYS A 87 11.33 15.87 -2.94
N LYS A 88 12.34 16.51 -2.35
CA LYS A 88 12.20 17.81 -1.71
C LYS A 88 11.70 18.85 -2.73
N GLY A 89 10.57 19.49 -2.42
CA GLY A 89 9.93 20.48 -3.29
C GLY A 89 9.03 19.89 -4.40
N LYS A 90 8.80 18.57 -4.43
CA LYS A 90 7.85 17.95 -5.36
C LYS A 90 6.51 17.73 -4.67
N GLU A 91 5.43 17.94 -5.40
CA GLU A 91 4.07 17.68 -4.93
C GLU A 91 3.79 16.17 -4.84
N ILE A 92 3.18 15.75 -3.74
CA ILE A 92 2.66 14.39 -3.55
C ILE A 92 1.16 14.52 -3.33
N VAL A 93 0.38 13.87 -4.19
CA VAL A 93 -1.08 13.92 -4.15
C VAL A 93 -1.59 12.70 -3.39
N LEU A 94 -2.42 12.95 -2.37
CA LEU A 94 -3.13 11.92 -1.63
C LEU A 94 -4.58 11.87 -2.11
N THR A 95 -4.98 10.74 -2.70
CA THR A 95 -6.36 10.52 -3.14
C THR A 95 -7.05 9.59 -2.15
N PHE A 96 -8.08 10.09 -1.49
CA PHE A 96 -8.92 9.33 -0.57
C PHE A 96 -10.09 8.71 -1.33
N GLY A 97 -10.34 7.42 -1.13
CA GLY A 97 -11.47 6.70 -1.69
C GLY A 97 -12.66 6.65 -0.75
N GLU A 98 -13.76 6.08 -1.25
CA GLU A 98 -14.95 5.83 -0.44
C GLU A 98 -14.67 4.80 0.68
N PRO A 99 -15.30 4.95 1.86
CA PRO A 99 -15.19 3.96 2.93
C PRO A 99 -15.69 2.59 2.48
N ILE A 100 -14.86 1.57 2.70
CA ILE A 100 -15.22 0.16 2.53
C ILE A 100 -15.78 -0.32 3.86
N MET A 101 -17.08 -0.60 3.87
CA MET A 101 -17.80 -0.97 5.09
C MET A 101 -17.42 -2.38 5.58
N PRO A 102 -17.51 -2.64 6.90
CA PRO A 102 -17.21 -3.94 7.49
C PRO A 102 -17.97 -5.11 6.84
N GLU A 103 -19.19 -4.87 6.38
CA GLU A 103 -20.04 -5.86 5.71
C GLU A 103 -19.41 -6.36 4.41
N THR A 104 -18.82 -5.46 3.61
CA THR A 104 -18.07 -5.82 2.40
C THR A 104 -16.83 -6.62 2.75
N ILE A 105 -16.13 -6.27 3.83
CA ILE A 105 -14.93 -7.00 4.27
C ILE A 105 -15.28 -8.42 4.73
N LYS A 106 -16.42 -8.60 5.40
CA LYS A 106 -16.91 -9.91 5.85
C LYS A 106 -17.21 -10.87 4.70
N GLN A 107 -17.58 -10.38 3.51
CA GLN A 107 -17.86 -11.22 2.33
C GLN A 107 -16.66 -12.07 1.88
N PHE A 108 -15.44 -11.68 2.24
CA PHE A 108 -14.23 -12.44 1.93
C PHE A 108 -14.02 -13.66 2.87
N ASN A 109 -14.89 -13.89 3.85
CA ASN A 109 -14.93 -15.11 4.68
C ASN A 109 -13.58 -15.50 5.32
N GLY A 110 -12.76 -14.50 5.70
CA GLY A 110 -11.44 -14.75 6.29
C GLY A 110 -10.31 -15.00 5.28
N ASP A 111 -10.60 -15.06 3.98
CA ASP A 111 -9.59 -15.16 2.92
C ASP A 111 -8.79 -13.84 2.83
N THR A 112 -7.60 -13.85 3.44
CA THR A 112 -6.73 -12.68 3.44
C THR A 112 -6.18 -12.37 2.06
N GLN A 113 -5.94 -13.36 1.22
CA GLN A 113 -5.35 -13.13 -0.10
C GLN A 113 -6.33 -12.37 -0.99
N GLN A 114 -7.58 -12.85 -1.08
CA GLN A 114 -8.62 -12.17 -1.85
C GLN A 114 -8.94 -10.79 -1.30
N LEU A 115 -9.01 -10.64 0.02
CA LEU A 115 -9.22 -9.33 0.65
C LEU A 115 -8.07 -8.36 0.31
N GLY A 116 -6.83 -8.82 0.42
CA GLY A 116 -5.65 -8.03 0.09
C GLY A 116 -5.66 -7.56 -1.37
N ASP A 117 -5.97 -8.46 -2.29
CA ASP A 117 -6.10 -8.14 -3.72
C ASP A 117 -7.23 -7.15 -3.98
N PHE A 118 -8.38 -7.31 -3.33
CA PHE A 118 -9.51 -6.40 -3.46
C PHE A 118 -9.15 -4.99 -2.96
N LEU A 119 -8.63 -4.87 -1.74
CA LEU A 119 -8.28 -3.57 -1.15
C LEU A 119 -7.17 -2.89 -1.94
N LYS A 120 -6.16 -3.65 -2.39
CA LYS A 120 -5.09 -3.15 -3.24
C LYS A 120 -5.64 -2.65 -4.57
N ARG A 121 -6.43 -3.44 -5.28
CA ARG A 121 -7.04 -3.01 -6.55
C ARG A 121 -7.89 -1.76 -6.38
N THR A 122 -8.68 -1.67 -5.30
CA THR A 122 -9.51 -0.51 -5.01
C THR A 122 -8.68 0.74 -4.75
N THR A 123 -7.60 0.61 -3.97
CA THR A 123 -6.64 1.71 -3.71
C THR A 123 -5.97 2.17 -5.00
N TYR A 124 -5.47 1.25 -5.83
CA TYR A 124 -4.77 1.61 -7.07
C TYR A 124 -5.69 2.20 -8.15
N LYS A 125 -7.00 1.91 -8.10
CA LYS A 125 -7.99 2.57 -8.98
C LYS A 125 -8.09 4.07 -8.72
N LEU A 126 -7.86 4.53 -7.47
CA LEU A 126 -7.88 5.95 -7.13
C LEU A 126 -6.79 6.75 -7.85
N GLY A 127 -5.62 6.14 -8.05
CA GLY A 127 -4.51 6.73 -8.79
C GLY A 127 -4.66 6.71 -10.30
N LYS A 128 -5.65 5.98 -10.83
CA LYS A 128 -5.95 5.86 -12.26
C LYS A 128 -7.08 6.78 -12.72
N LYS A 129 -7.44 7.80 -11.94
CA LYS A 129 -8.43 8.77 -12.41
C LYS A 129 -7.97 9.37 -13.76
N LEU A 130 -8.92 9.28 -14.70
CA LEU A 130 -8.89 9.42 -16.16
C LEU A 130 -8.04 10.55 -16.71
#